data_AF-A0A1F5X4I4-F1
#
_entry.id   AF-A0A1F5X4I4-F1
#
_cell.length_a   1.000
_cell.length_b   1.000
_cell.length_c   1.000
_cell.angle_alpha   90.00
_cell.angle_beta   90.00
_cell.angle_gamma   90.00
#
_symmetry.space_group_name_H-M   'P 1'
#
loop_
_entity.id
_entity.type
_entity.pdbx_description
1 polymer ?
#
loop_
_entity_poly.entity_id
_entity_poly.type
_entity_poly.pdbx_seq_one_letter_code
_entity_poly.pdbx_strand_id
1 'polypeptide(L)'
;MTILIKASIIKTEFEFEIKMKGEKMFILHALGNGFCAFLDFGAGTFIVFLTSVFLGHDVSIFSYFAGGVLGLVPDLDVLFMFVRKGKMYDDHHQWLTHRPIVMLPFSLIPGMIAGDLFWFITAGACIFWHFLHDTEGVFGGAGIAWFWPFSKKYISPFKAAIDPEESESWQYRLTQTEIMEVIWLRPSKTSLGELSAGSLLFSIVTGNIFGPIFGSTIFILIWITIVSTWLVYTHLKARH
;
A
#
# COMPACT_ATOMS: atom_id res chain seq x y z
N MET A 1 -6.05 42.25 -36.06
CA MET A 1 -6.72 42.02 -34.77
C MET A 1 -7.22 40.57 -34.62
N THR A 2 -7.92 40.01 -35.60
CA THR A 2 -8.49 38.64 -35.56
C THR A 2 -7.45 37.51 -35.37
N ILE A 3 -6.25 37.65 -35.92
CA ILE A 3 -5.17 36.63 -35.80
C ILE A 3 -4.64 36.55 -34.35
N LEU A 4 -4.50 37.68 -33.67
CA LEU A 4 -4.02 37.73 -32.28
C LEU A 4 -5.03 37.13 -31.29
N ILE A 5 -6.33 37.31 -31.55
CA ILE A 5 -7.40 36.72 -30.72
C ILE A 5 -7.39 35.19 -30.86
N LYS A 6 -7.25 34.65 -32.08
CA LYS A 6 -7.15 33.19 -32.29
C LYS A 6 -5.94 32.57 -31.58
N ALA A 7 -4.78 33.21 -31.65
CA ALA A 7 -3.58 32.71 -30.96
C ALA A 7 -3.72 32.69 -29.43
N SER A 8 -4.37 33.69 -28.85
CA SER A 8 -4.65 33.75 -27.41
C SER A 8 -5.60 32.65 -26.94
N ILE A 9 -6.64 32.33 -27.73
CA ILE A 9 -7.61 31.27 -27.41
C ILE A 9 -6.91 29.90 -27.46
N ILE A 10 -6.14 29.61 -28.52
CA ILE A 10 -5.41 28.35 -28.67
C ILE A 10 -4.43 28.13 -27.51
N LYS A 11 -3.71 29.17 -27.08
CA LYS A 11 -2.80 29.07 -25.95
C LYS A 11 -3.54 28.74 -24.65
N THR A 12 -4.70 29.36 -24.41
CA THR A 12 -5.50 29.14 -23.20
C THR A 12 -6.09 27.72 -23.16
N GLU A 13 -6.60 27.23 -24.29
CA GLU A 13 -7.11 25.86 -24.41
C GLU A 13 -6.01 24.82 -24.17
N PHE A 14 -4.82 25.06 -24.73
CA PHE A 14 -3.66 24.18 -24.55
C PHE A 14 -3.16 24.16 -23.10
N GLU A 15 -3.05 25.31 -22.45
CA GLU A 15 -2.65 25.40 -21.03
C GLU A 15 -3.69 24.74 -20.10
N PHE A 16 -4.99 24.92 -20.38
CA PHE A 16 -6.05 24.26 -19.64
C PHE A 16 -6.00 22.74 -19.81
N GLU A 17 -5.78 22.25 -21.03
CA GLU A 17 -5.64 20.82 -21.30
C GLU A 17 -4.44 20.21 -20.57
N ILE A 18 -3.28 20.88 -20.56
CA ILE A 18 -2.09 20.43 -19.82
C ILE A 18 -2.38 20.36 -18.32
N LYS A 19 -3.02 21.39 -17.76
CA LYS A 19 -3.32 21.44 -16.32
C LYS A 19 -4.29 20.32 -15.92
N MET A 20 -5.39 20.16 -16.67
CA MET A 20 -6.37 19.11 -16.45
C MET A 20 -5.76 17.71 -16.59
N LYS A 21 -4.79 17.53 -17.50
CA LYS A 21 -4.05 16.26 -17.65
C LYS A 21 -3.17 15.99 -16.43
N GLY A 22 -2.43 17.00 -15.95
CA GLY A 22 -1.61 16.89 -14.75
C GLY A 22 -2.45 16.50 -13.52
N GLU A 23 -3.61 17.12 -13.34
CA GLU A 23 -4.53 16.81 -12.24
C GLU A 23 -5.10 15.39 -12.32
N LYS A 24 -5.50 14.93 -13.52
CA LYS A 24 -6.00 13.55 -13.71
C LYS A 24 -4.93 12.50 -13.42
N MET A 25 -3.71 12.71 -13.87
CA MET A 25 -2.60 11.80 -13.60
C MET A 25 -2.27 11.76 -12.11
N PHE A 26 -2.30 12.90 -11.43
CA PHE A 26 -2.12 12.97 -9.98
C PHE A 26 -3.16 12.13 -9.22
N ILE A 27 -4.45 12.24 -9.58
CA ILE A 27 -5.52 11.45 -8.95
C ILE A 27 -5.29 9.95 -9.18
N LEU A 28 -4.91 9.55 -10.39
CA LEU A 28 -4.62 8.15 -10.69
C LEU A 28 -3.43 7.65 -9.88
N HIS A 29 -2.33 8.40 -9.77
CA HIS A 29 -1.21 8.00 -8.93
C HIS A 29 -1.62 7.90 -7.45
N ALA A 30 -2.47 8.80 -6.94
CA ALA A 30 -3.00 8.69 -5.58
C ALA A 30 -3.82 7.39 -5.40
N LEU A 31 -4.67 7.03 -6.36
CA LEU A 31 -5.38 5.75 -6.35
C LEU A 31 -4.42 4.55 -6.43
N GLY A 32 -3.37 4.62 -7.24
CA GLY A 32 -2.34 3.58 -7.33
C GLY A 32 -1.64 3.34 -5.99
N ASN A 33 -1.36 4.39 -5.22
CA ASN A 33 -0.81 4.24 -3.87
C ASN A 33 -1.84 3.65 -2.91
N GLY A 34 -3.11 4.05 -3.03
CA GLY A 34 -4.19 3.41 -2.29
C GLY A 34 -4.31 1.91 -2.58
N PHE A 35 -4.08 1.49 -3.83
CA PHE A 35 -4.03 0.09 -4.23
C PHE A 35 -2.84 -0.64 -3.63
N CYS A 36 -1.66 -0.02 -3.63
CA CYS A 36 -0.45 -0.57 -3.00
C CYS A 36 -0.67 -0.85 -1.51
N ALA A 37 -1.24 0.11 -0.77
CA ALA A 37 -1.54 -0.02 0.66
C ALA A 37 -2.71 -0.96 0.97
N PHE A 38 -3.48 -1.41 -0.03
CA PHE A 38 -4.78 -2.02 0.24
C PHE A 38 -4.67 -3.40 0.89
N LEU A 39 -3.63 -4.18 0.55
CA LEU A 39 -3.41 -5.48 1.15
C LEU A 39 -3.17 -5.36 2.65
N ASP A 40 -2.23 -4.52 3.07
CA ASP A 40 -1.91 -4.35 4.50
C ASP A 40 -3.04 -3.74 5.30
N PHE A 41 -3.79 -2.82 4.69
CA PHE A 41 -5.01 -2.31 5.32
C PHE A 41 -6.05 -3.43 5.52
N GLY A 42 -6.28 -4.25 4.50
CA GLY A 42 -7.18 -5.39 4.56
C GLY A 42 -6.73 -6.47 5.56
N ALA A 43 -5.43 -6.78 5.58
CA ALA A 43 -4.82 -7.72 6.49
C ALA A 43 -4.87 -7.23 7.94
N GLY A 44 -4.53 -5.97 8.20
CA GLY A 44 -4.63 -5.38 9.53
C GLY A 44 -6.07 -5.37 10.06
N THR A 45 -7.04 -5.06 9.19
CA THR A 45 -8.47 -5.17 9.50
C THR A 45 -8.86 -6.61 9.86
N PHE A 46 -8.35 -7.59 9.11
CA PHE A 46 -8.61 -9.01 9.35
C PHE A 46 -7.91 -9.56 10.60
N ILE A 47 -6.73 -9.07 10.94
CA ILE A 47 -6.00 -9.43 12.17
C ILE A 47 -6.79 -8.99 13.41
N VAL A 48 -7.40 -7.79 13.40
CA VAL A 48 -8.32 -7.36 14.46
C VAL A 48 -9.49 -8.32 14.59
N PHE A 49 -10.11 -8.71 13.47
CA PHE A 49 -11.20 -9.69 13.46
C PHE A 49 -10.77 -11.01 14.08
N LEU A 50 -9.65 -11.59 13.64
CA LEU A 50 -9.17 -12.87 14.18
C LEU A 50 -8.86 -12.75 15.68
N THR A 51 -8.12 -11.72 16.09
CA THR A 51 -7.72 -11.53 17.48
C THR A 51 -8.95 -11.34 18.39
N SER A 52 -9.98 -10.66 17.88
CA SER A 52 -11.25 -10.46 18.58
C SER A 52 -11.96 -11.80 18.81
N VAL A 53 -12.06 -12.62 17.78
CA VAL A 53 -12.65 -13.96 17.86
C VAL A 53 -11.86 -14.86 18.80
N PHE A 54 -10.54 -14.87 18.71
CA PHE A 54 -9.68 -15.73 19.54
C PHE A 54 -9.69 -15.36 21.02
N LEU A 55 -9.75 -14.06 21.34
CA LEU A 55 -9.73 -13.58 22.72
C LEU A 55 -11.13 -13.35 23.31
N GLY A 56 -12.19 -13.47 22.50
CA GLY A 56 -13.55 -13.12 22.90
C GLY A 56 -13.68 -11.62 23.23
N HIS A 57 -12.93 -10.76 22.54
CA HIS A 57 -12.91 -9.32 22.78
C HIS A 57 -13.94 -8.62 21.88
N ASP A 58 -14.86 -7.86 22.47
CA ASP A 58 -15.82 -7.06 21.71
C ASP A 58 -15.11 -5.89 21.02
N VAL A 59 -15.28 -5.77 19.70
CA VAL A 59 -14.60 -4.74 18.90
C VAL A 59 -15.59 -3.83 18.21
N SER A 60 -15.26 -2.55 18.19
CA SER A 60 -16.04 -1.54 17.46
C SER A 60 -15.60 -1.47 15.99
N ILE A 61 -16.41 -0.83 15.14
CA ILE A 61 -16.02 -0.51 13.75
C ILE A 61 -14.69 0.27 13.70
N PHE A 62 -14.45 1.16 14.68
CA PHE A 62 -13.21 1.92 14.77
C PHE A 62 -12.00 1.05 15.09
N SER A 63 -12.18 -0.06 15.82
CA SER A 63 -11.10 -1.01 16.10
C SER A 63 -10.60 -1.68 14.82
N TYR A 64 -11.51 -2.04 13.91
CA TYR A 64 -11.17 -2.59 12.59
C TYR A 64 -10.39 -1.59 11.74
N PHE A 65 -10.86 -0.33 11.70
CA PHE A 65 -10.16 0.75 11.00
C PHE A 65 -8.76 0.98 11.60
N ALA A 66 -8.63 1.00 12.92
CA ALA A 66 -7.35 1.14 13.61
C ALA A 66 -6.40 -0.02 13.28
N GLY A 67 -6.91 -1.26 13.18
CA GLY A 67 -6.13 -2.41 12.71
C GLY A 67 -5.58 -2.22 11.29
N GLY A 68 -6.43 -1.77 10.36
CA GLY A 68 -6.00 -1.44 9.01
C GLY A 68 -4.93 -0.35 8.97
N VAL A 69 -5.09 0.72 9.77
CA VAL A 69 -4.06 1.77 9.89
C VAL A 69 -2.77 1.24 10.52
N LEU A 70 -2.86 0.38 11.54
CA LEU A 70 -1.70 -0.25 12.17
C LEU A 70 -0.89 -1.10 11.17
N GLY A 71 -1.56 -1.80 10.25
CA GLY A 71 -0.90 -2.52 9.16
C GLY A 71 -0.06 -1.63 8.26
N LEU A 72 -0.44 -0.35 8.11
CA LEU A 72 0.23 0.64 7.26
C LEU A 72 1.28 1.48 7.99
N VAL A 73 1.47 1.29 9.30
CA VAL A 73 2.37 2.14 10.09
C VAL A 73 3.81 2.19 9.56
N PRO A 74 4.43 1.06 9.13
CA PRO A 74 5.77 1.10 8.57
C PRO A 74 5.85 1.99 7.32
N ASP A 75 4.83 1.93 6.45
CA ASP A 75 4.71 2.70 5.21
C ASP A 75 4.35 4.18 5.37
N LEU A 76 4.13 4.69 6.60
CA LEU A 76 3.87 6.12 6.80
C LEU A 76 5.04 7.00 6.34
N ASP A 77 6.21 6.41 6.21
CA ASP A 77 7.42 7.03 5.72
C ASP A 77 7.36 7.36 4.21
N VAL A 78 6.58 6.61 3.43
CA VAL A 78 6.25 6.89 2.02
C VAL A 78 5.55 8.24 1.88
N LEU A 79 4.72 8.65 2.86
CA LEU A 79 4.09 9.98 2.85
C LEU A 79 5.15 11.11 2.90
N PHE A 80 6.25 10.90 3.63
CA PHE A 80 7.35 11.85 3.65
C PHE A 80 8.05 11.94 2.29
N MET A 81 8.18 10.82 1.57
CA MET A 81 8.70 10.81 0.20
C MET A 81 7.82 11.64 -0.75
N PHE A 82 6.48 11.52 -0.62
CA PHE A 82 5.53 12.33 -1.40
C PHE A 82 5.70 13.83 -1.18
N VAL A 83 5.87 14.25 0.08
CA VAL A 83 6.03 15.66 0.43
C VAL A 83 7.39 16.20 -0.03
N ARG A 84 8.46 15.42 0.12
CA ARG A 84 9.83 15.88 -0.14
C ARG A 84 10.20 15.96 -1.62
N LYS A 85 9.36 15.43 -2.53
CA LYS A 85 9.65 15.33 -3.99
C LYS A 85 11.05 14.77 -4.27
N GLY A 86 11.52 13.86 -3.41
CA GLY A 86 12.88 13.33 -3.45
C GLY A 86 13.13 12.47 -4.69
N LYS A 87 14.37 12.45 -5.19
CA LYS A 87 14.80 11.55 -6.26
C LYS A 87 15.02 10.15 -5.68
N MET A 88 14.25 9.16 -6.15
CA MET A 88 14.59 7.78 -6.60
C MET A 88 15.74 6.96 -5.97
N TYR A 89 16.32 7.36 -4.84
CA TYR A 89 17.33 6.59 -4.10
C TYR A 89 17.02 6.47 -2.60
N ASP A 90 15.93 7.06 -2.14
CA ASP A 90 15.39 6.79 -0.81
C ASP A 90 14.57 5.49 -0.89
N ASP A 91 15.26 4.35 -0.91
CA ASP A 91 14.63 3.05 -0.62
C ASP A 91 14.10 3.12 0.83
N HIS A 92 12.79 3.31 1.00
CA HIS A 92 12.19 3.45 2.34
C HIS A 92 12.29 2.15 3.15
N HIS A 93 12.51 0.99 2.49
CA HIS A 93 12.89 -0.24 3.18
C HIS A 93 14.22 -0.11 3.90
N GLN A 94 14.99 0.95 3.63
CA GLN A 94 16.21 1.26 4.37
C GLN A 94 15.98 2.12 5.62
N TRP A 95 14.79 2.67 5.79
CA TRP A 95 14.46 3.56 6.90
C TRP A 95 14.16 2.78 8.18
N LEU A 96 14.13 3.48 9.31
CA LEU A 96 13.96 2.87 10.63
C LEU A 96 12.60 2.17 10.79
N THR A 97 11.59 2.70 10.11
CA THR A 97 10.22 2.16 9.98
C THR A 97 10.16 0.78 9.35
N HIS A 98 11.18 0.37 8.59
CA HIS A 98 11.30 -0.95 7.99
C HIS A 98 12.37 -1.82 8.68
N ARG A 99 12.62 -1.58 9.98
CA ARG A 99 13.53 -2.37 10.83
C ARG A 99 12.75 -3.17 11.87
N PRO A 100 12.55 -4.49 11.67
CA PRO A 100 11.68 -5.28 12.55
C PRO A 100 12.11 -5.27 14.02
N ILE A 101 13.42 -5.37 14.30
CA ILE A 101 13.96 -5.32 15.67
C ILE A 101 13.61 -4.01 16.40
N VAL A 102 13.42 -2.92 15.67
CA VAL A 102 13.02 -1.63 16.24
C VAL A 102 11.50 -1.55 16.29
N MET A 103 10.84 -1.70 15.15
CA MET A 103 9.42 -1.40 15.02
C MET A 103 8.50 -2.36 15.75
N LEU A 104 8.87 -3.65 15.90
CA LEU A 104 8.07 -4.60 16.66
C LEU A 104 7.99 -4.20 18.15
N PRO A 105 9.11 -3.97 18.88
CA PRO A 105 9.02 -3.42 20.23
C PRO A 105 8.25 -2.09 20.30
N PHE A 106 8.47 -1.19 19.33
CA PHE A 106 7.80 0.11 19.29
C PHE A 106 6.29 0.01 19.05
N SER A 107 5.78 -1.04 18.42
CA SER A 107 4.34 -1.27 18.26
C SER A 107 3.73 -2.05 19.43
N LEU A 108 4.46 -3.02 19.97
CA LEU A 108 4.03 -3.86 21.08
C LEU A 108 3.88 -3.07 22.40
N ILE A 109 4.83 -2.17 22.71
CA ILE A 109 4.80 -1.41 23.97
C ILE A 109 3.55 -0.52 24.08
N PRO A 110 3.20 0.32 23.08
CA PRO A 110 1.95 1.07 23.10
C PRO A 110 0.71 0.18 23.14
N GLY A 111 0.70 -0.94 22.41
CA GLY A 111 -0.40 -1.92 22.45
C GLY A 111 -0.66 -2.43 23.87
N MET A 112 0.41 -2.79 24.59
CA MET A 112 0.33 -3.25 25.98
C MET A 112 -0.15 -2.15 26.94
N ILE A 113 0.32 -0.91 26.76
CA ILE A 113 0.01 0.20 27.68
C ILE A 113 -1.41 0.74 27.45
N ALA A 114 -1.81 0.89 26.18
CA ALA A 114 -3.04 1.59 25.81
C ALA A 114 -4.25 0.67 25.66
N GLY A 115 -4.05 -0.64 25.48
CA GLY A 115 -5.11 -1.51 24.96
C GLY A 115 -5.00 -2.99 25.34
N ASP A 116 -4.40 -3.30 26.48
CA ASP A 116 -4.34 -4.66 27.04
C ASP A 116 -3.70 -5.74 26.11
N LEU A 117 -3.98 -7.02 26.39
CA LEU A 117 -3.44 -8.15 25.64
C LEU A 117 -3.95 -8.19 24.19
N PHE A 118 -5.19 -7.74 23.95
CA PHE A 118 -5.78 -7.68 22.62
C PHE A 118 -5.01 -6.76 21.69
N TRP A 119 -4.73 -5.51 22.11
CA TRP A 119 -3.99 -4.58 21.27
C TRP A 119 -2.49 -4.89 21.22
N PHE A 120 -1.92 -5.52 22.25
CA PHE A 120 -0.56 -6.07 22.17
C PHE A 120 -0.42 -7.09 21.04
N ILE A 121 -1.29 -8.11 20.99
CA ILE A 121 -1.25 -9.15 19.94
C ILE A 121 -1.56 -8.54 18.58
N THR A 122 -2.60 -7.69 18.50
CA THR A 122 -3.01 -7.04 17.25
C THR A 122 -1.88 -6.20 16.65
N ALA A 123 -1.27 -5.30 17.43
CA ALA A 123 -0.20 -4.44 16.95
C ALA A 123 1.03 -5.24 16.53
N GLY A 124 1.40 -6.26 17.30
CA GLY A 124 2.48 -7.17 16.95
C GLY A 124 2.21 -7.91 15.64
N ALA A 125 1.03 -8.50 15.50
CA ALA A 125 0.63 -9.25 14.32
C ALA A 125 0.51 -8.38 13.06
N CYS A 126 -0.05 -7.16 13.15
CA CYS A 126 -0.14 -6.23 12.02
C CYS A 126 1.24 -5.85 11.49
N ILE A 127 2.15 -5.41 12.38
CA ILE A 127 3.49 -5.00 11.99
C ILE A 127 4.33 -6.19 11.50
N PHE A 128 4.18 -7.34 12.14
CA PHE A 128 4.85 -8.56 11.70
C PHE A 128 4.36 -9.00 10.32
N TRP A 129 3.04 -8.94 10.07
CA TRP A 129 2.46 -9.24 8.77
C TRP A 129 3.06 -8.35 7.67
N HIS A 130 3.11 -7.05 7.89
CA HIS A 130 3.66 -6.10 6.92
C HIS A 130 5.12 -6.47 6.57
N PHE A 131 5.98 -6.71 7.56
CA PHE A 131 7.35 -7.16 7.30
C PHE A 131 7.45 -8.53 6.61
N LEU A 132 6.52 -9.44 6.90
CA LEU A 132 6.46 -10.73 6.22
C LEU A 132 6.05 -10.57 4.75
N HIS A 133 5.10 -9.68 4.47
CA HIS A 133 4.64 -9.34 3.13
C HIS A 133 5.75 -8.69 2.29
N ASP A 134 6.50 -7.76 2.89
CA ASP A 134 7.66 -7.10 2.26
C ASP A 134 8.91 -7.98 2.14
N THR A 135 8.94 -9.16 2.77
CA THR A 135 10.07 -10.07 2.67
C THR A 135 10.24 -10.57 1.23
N GLU A 136 11.44 -10.45 0.68
CA GLU A 136 11.70 -10.77 -0.73
C GLU A 136 11.38 -12.24 -1.03
N GLY A 137 10.58 -12.44 -2.08
CA GLY A 137 10.17 -13.76 -2.57
C GLY A 137 8.90 -14.31 -1.93
N VAL A 138 8.37 -13.75 -0.84
CA VAL A 138 7.10 -14.24 -0.25
C VAL A 138 5.92 -13.81 -1.12
N PHE A 139 5.78 -12.51 -1.39
CA PHE A 139 4.70 -11.94 -2.20
C PHE A 139 5.17 -10.93 -3.26
N GLY A 140 6.47 -10.92 -3.57
CA GLY A 140 7.07 -9.90 -4.43
C GLY A 140 7.51 -8.63 -3.69
N GLY A 141 7.63 -8.72 -2.36
CA GLY A 141 8.13 -7.66 -1.50
C GLY A 141 9.57 -7.23 -1.83
N ALA A 142 9.91 -6.00 -1.46
CA ALA A 142 11.16 -5.35 -1.83
C ALA A 142 12.36 -5.74 -0.95
N GLY A 143 12.14 -6.51 0.12
CA GLY A 143 13.16 -7.05 1.01
C GLY A 143 13.18 -6.39 2.39
N ILE A 144 13.37 -7.20 3.43
CA ILE A 144 13.43 -6.75 4.83
C ILE A 144 14.72 -7.22 5.51
N ALA A 145 15.43 -6.29 6.13
CA ALA A 145 16.59 -6.56 6.98
C ALA A 145 16.15 -6.94 8.40
N TRP A 146 15.62 -8.15 8.57
CA TRP A 146 15.09 -8.65 9.85
C TRP A 146 16.05 -8.54 11.04
N PHE A 147 17.36 -8.64 10.79
CA PHE A 147 18.40 -8.63 11.82
C PHE A 147 19.16 -7.30 11.94
N TRP A 148 18.67 -6.21 11.36
CA TRP A 148 19.27 -4.89 11.57
C TRP A 148 19.18 -4.47 13.06
N PRO A 149 20.22 -3.88 13.67
CA PRO A 149 21.45 -3.34 13.08
C PRO A 149 22.61 -4.34 12.96
N PHE A 150 22.42 -5.60 13.36
CA PHE A 150 23.47 -6.61 13.36
C PHE A 150 23.80 -7.13 11.95
N SER A 151 22.83 -7.10 11.04
CA SER A 151 23.02 -7.40 9.62
C SER A 151 22.21 -6.44 8.76
N LYS A 152 22.78 -6.04 7.61
CA LYS A 152 22.09 -5.26 6.57
C LYS A 152 21.48 -6.14 5.48
N LYS A 153 21.71 -7.45 5.51
CA LYS A 153 21.23 -8.38 4.49
C LYS A 153 19.72 -8.54 4.58
N TYR A 154 19.07 -8.60 3.44
CA TYR A 154 17.66 -8.98 3.36
C TYR A 154 17.54 -10.49 3.44
N ILE A 155 16.45 -10.96 4.04
CA ILE A 155 16.15 -12.40 4.10
C ILE A 155 15.14 -12.71 3.01
N SER A 156 15.38 -13.81 2.29
CA SER A 156 14.45 -14.41 1.35
C SER A 156 14.31 -15.90 1.66
N PRO A 157 13.08 -16.46 1.68
CA PRO A 157 12.88 -17.90 1.83
C PRO A 157 13.55 -18.73 0.74
N PHE A 158 13.76 -18.15 -0.45
CA PHE A 158 14.27 -18.85 -1.63
C PHE A 158 15.74 -18.57 -1.92
N LYS A 159 16.24 -17.39 -1.56
CA LYS A 159 17.63 -16.96 -1.83
C LYS A 159 18.49 -16.83 -0.55
N ALA A 160 17.95 -17.17 0.61
CA ALA A 160 18.58 -16.97 1.93
C ALA A 160 18.92 -15.50 2.19
N ALA A 161 20.17 -15.17 2.54
CA ALA A 161 20.59 -13.81 2.85
C ALA A 161 21.15 -13.11 1.61
N ILE A 162 20.47 -12.08 1.13
CA ILE A 162 20.83 -11.31 -0.06
C ILE A 162 21.32 -9.92 0.33
N ASP A 163 22.24 -9.35 -0.44
CA ASP A 163 22.67 -7.97 -0.25
C ASP A 163 21.62 -7.01 -0.86
N PRO A 164 21.33 -5.84 -0.26
CA PRO A 164 20.27 -4.94 -0.74
C PRO A 164 20.43 -4.52 -2.21
N GLU A 165 21.65 -4.42 -2.73
CA GLU A 165 21.88 -4.09 -4.14
C GLU A 165 21.52 -5.24 -5.10
N GLU A 166 21.26 -6.43 -4.59
CA GLU A 166 20.86 -7.61 -5.35
C GLU A 166 19.34 -7.83 -5.31
N SER A 167 18.60 -7.07 -4.49
CA SER A 167 17.15 -7.25 -4.35
C SER A 167 16.40 -6.99 -5.65
N GLU A 168 15.27 -7.66 -5.83
CA GLU A 168 14.42 -7.47 -7.02
C GLU A 168 13.98 -6.01 -7.17
N SER A 169 13.64 -5.37 -6.06
CA SER A 169 13.27 -3.94 -6.01
C SER A 169 14.41 -3.03 -6.50
N TRP A 170 15.66 -3.32 -6.12
CA TRP A 170 16.82 -2.57 -6.56
C TRP A 170 17.11 -2.74 -8.06
N GLN A 171 16.86 -3.94 -8.59
CA GLN A 171 17.10 -4.26 -10.01
C GLN A 171 16.17 -3.49 -10.96
N TYR A 172 14.94 -3.19 -10.55
CA TYR A 172 13.99 -2.48 -11.40
C TYR A 172 14.41 -1.04 -11.70
N ARG A 173 15.15 -0.37 -10.79
CA ARG A 173 15.55 1.05 -10.91
C ARG A 173 14.42 1.94 -11.43
N LEU A 174 13.19 1.72 -10.98
CA LEU A 174 12.01 2.49 -11.37
C LEU A 174 11.69 3.55 -10.32
N THR A 175 11.17 4.70 -10.76
CA THR A 175 10.65 5.74 -9.88
C THR A 175 9.40 5.23 -9.21
N GLN A 176 9.02 5.79 -8.06
CA GLN A 176 7.72 5.51 -7.46
C GLN A 176 6.58 5.69 -8.48
N THR A 177 6.66 6.74 -9.31
CA THR A 177 5.71 6.97 -10.39
C THR A 177 5.69 5.82 -11.40
N GLU A 178 6.85 5.37 -11.87
CA GLU A 178 6.93 4.24 -12.81
C GLU A 178 6.46 2.93 -12.20
N ILE A 179 6.76 2.67 -10.91
CA ILE A 179 6.26 1.51 -10.17
C ILE A 179 4.73 1.55 -10.13
N MET A 180 4.13 2.70 -9.77
CA MET A 180 2.68 2.87 -9.78
C MET A 180 2.09 2.58 -11.16
N GLU A 181 2.75 3.05 -12.22
CA GLU A 181 2.29 2.89 -13.60
C GLU A 181 2.39 1.45 -14.15
N VAL A 182 3.44 0.72 -13.76
CA VAL A 182 3.72 -0.62 -14.27
C VAL A 182 3.02 -1.69 -13.45
N ILE A 183 2.94 -1.51 -12.12
CA ILE A 183 2.42 -2.53 -11.20
C ILE A 183 0.96 -2.25 -10.84
N TRP A 184 0.63 -1.03 -10.42
CA TRP A 184 -0.62 -0.73 -9.69
C TRP A 184 -1.74 -0.16 -10.55
N LEU A 185 -1.41 0.65 -11.55
CA LEU A 185 -2.37 1.27 -12.47
C LEU A 185 -2.68 0.40 -13.70
N ARG A 186 -2.15 -0.83 -13.71
CA ARG A 186 -2.41 -1.84 -14.73
C ARG A 186 -2.58 -3.21 -14.06
N PRO A 187 -3.26 -4.15 -14.74
CA PRO A 187 -3.26 -5.53 -14.29
C PRO A 187 -1.83 -6.10 -14.40
N SER A 188 -1.23 -6.37 -13.24
CA SER A 188 0.03 -7.10 -13.10
C SER A 188 -0.19 -8.30 -12.18
N LYS A 189 0.75 -9.25 -12.15
CA LYS A 189 0.63 -10.41 -11.24
C LYS A 189 0.55 -9.95 -9.78
N THR A 190 1.38 -8.99 -9.40
CA THR A 190 1.41 -8.40 -8.05
C THR A 190 0.10 -7.69 -7.75
N SER A 191 -0.35 -6.73 -8.58
CA SER A 191 -1.59 -6.01 -8.29
C SER A 191 -2.81 -6.91 -8.27
N LEU A 192 -2.89 -7.92 -9.15
CA LEU A 192 -3.98 -8.90 -9.09
C LEU A 192 -3.94 -9.71 -7.80
N GLY A 193 -2.77 -10.21 -7.40
CA GLY A 193 -2.60 -11.02 -6.19
C GLY A 193 -2.94 -10.24 -4.92
N GLU A 194 -2.30 -9.09 -4.75
CA GLU A 194 -2.42 -8.28 -3.54
C GLU A 194 -3.80 -7.62 -3.42
N LEU A 195 -4.36 -7.09 -4.50
CA LEU A 195 -5.71 -6.53 -4.46
C LEU A 195 -6.78 -7.61 -4.27
N SER A 196 -6.60 -8.81 -4.80
CA SER A 196 -7.49 -9.96 -4.52
C SER A 196 -7.45 -10.34 -3.05
N ALA A 197 -6.24 -10.50 -2.50
CA ALA A 197 -6.08 -10.85 -1.10
C ALA A 197 -6.65 -9.76 -0.18
N GLY A 198 -6.25 -8.49 -0.39
CA GLY A 198 -6.74 -7.36 0.40
C GLY A 198 -8.27 -7.20 0.34
N SER A 199 -8.86 -7.28 -0.86
CA SER A 199 -10.32 -7.18 -1.04
C SER A 199 -11.06 -8.35 -0.39
N LEU A 200 -10.54 -9.57 -0.51
CA LEU A 200 -11.15 -10.74 0.12
C LEU A 200 -11.12 -10.62 1.65
N LEU A 201 -9.96 -10.30 2.23
CA LEU A 201 -9.81 -10.13 3.68
C LEU A 201 -10.74 -9.04 4.22
N PHE A 202 -10.77 -7.88 3.57
CA PHE A 202 -11.65 -6.78 3.96
C PHE A 202 -13.14 -7.14 3.81
N SER A 203 -13.51 -7.85 2.74
CA SER A 203 -14.88 -8.31 2.50
C SER A 203 -15.36 -9.37 3.49
N ILE A 204 -14.46 -10.25 3.97
CA ILE A 204 -14.79 -11.21 5.04
C ILE A 204 -15.15 -10.45 6.32
N VAL A 205 -14.35 -9.44 6.70
CA VAL A 205 -14.60 -8.65 7.91
C VAL A 205 -15.90 -7.86 7.79
N THR A 206 -16.11 -7.14 6.69
CA THR A 206 -17.35 -6.38 6.47
C THR A 206 -18.57 -7.31 6.37
N GLY A 207 -18.41 -8.51 5.81
CA GLY A 207 -19.45 -9.54 5.77
C GLY A 207 -19.79 -10.11 7.15
N ASN A 208 -18.81 -10.19 8.05
CA ASN A 208 -19.06 -10.58 9.45
C ASN A 208 -19.84 -9.49 10.20
N ILE A 209 -19.50 -8.21 10.00
CA ILE A 209 -20.13 -7.08 10.70
C ILE A 209 -21.56 -6.81 10.19
N PHE A 210 -21.75 -6.79 8.86
CA PHE A 210 -22.99 -6.32 8.23
C PHE A 210 -23.78 -7.42 7.50
N GLY A 211 -23.28 -8.65 7.53
CA GLY A 211 -23.88 -9.81 6.87
C GLY A 211 -23.24 -10.14 5.51
N PRO A 212 -23.36 -11.41 5.05
CA PRO A 212 -22.59 -11.94 3.92
C PRO A 212 -22.91 -11.28 2.57
N ILE A 213 -24.15 -10.80 2.38
CA ILE A 213 -24.55 -10.07 1.17
C ILE A 213 -23.80 -8.73 1.09
N PHE A 214 -23.65 -8.04 2.23
CA PHE A 214 -22.93 -6.78 2.30
C PHE A 214 -21.44 -6.99 1.99
N GLY A 215 -20.79 -7.98 2.62
CA GLY A 215 -19.38 -8.31 2.32
C GLY A 215 -19.12 -8.63 0.85
N SER A 216 -20.00 -9.43 0.23
CA SER A 216 -19.95 -9.74 -1.21
C SER A 216 -20.12 -8.49 -2.08
N THR A 217 -21.02 -7.59 -1.69
CA THR A 217 -21.25 -6.33 -2.40
C THR A 217 -20.01 -5.43 -2.34
N ILE A 218 -19.39 -5.30 -1.17
CA ILE A 218 -18.15 -4.55 -0.99
C ILE A 218 -17.03 -5.12 -1.87
N PHE A 219 -16.90 -6.45 -1.93
CA PHE A 219 -15.91 -7.11 -2.79
C PHE A 219 -16.06 -6.68 -4.26
N ILE A 220 -17.30 -6.76 -4.78
CA ILE A 220 -17.62 -6.39 -6.16
C ILE A 220 -17.34 -4.89 -6.41
N LEU A 221 -17.72 -4.01 -5.49
CA LEU A 221 -17.51 -2.56 -5.64
C LEU A 221 -16.02 -2.19 -5.65
N ILE A 222 -15.20 -2.83 -4.82
CA ILE A 222 -13.74 -2.66 -4.84
C ILE A 222 -13.20 -3.02 -6.23
N TRP A 223 -13.60 -4.19 -6.76
CA TRP A 223 -13.13 -4.65 -8.07
C TRP A 223 -13.61 -3.77 -9.24
N ILE A 224 -14.85 -3.29 -9.21
CA ILE A 224 -15.34 -2.30 -10.18
C ILE A 224 -14.45 -1.06 -10.15
N THR A 225 -14.07 -0.58 -8.96
CA THR A 225 -13.21 0.60 -8.79
C THR A 225 -11.80 0.36 -9.37
N ILE A 226 -11.18 -0.79 -9.06
CA ILE A 226 -9.87 -1.18 -9.58
C ILE A 226 -9.89 -1.25 -11.12
N VAL A 227 -10.82 -2.01 -11.68
CA VAL A 227 -10.92 -2.19 -13.14
C VAL A 227 -11.22 -0.87 -13.85
N SER A 228 -12.13 -0.06 -13.30
CA SER A 228 -12.43 1.27 -13.87
C SER A 228 -11.19 2.16 -13.87
N THR A 229 -10.40 2.13 -12.80
CA THR A 229 -9.14 2.89 -12.71
C THR A 229 -8.14 2.44 -13.77
N TRP A 230 -7.96 1.13 -13.97
CA TRP A 230 -7.08 0.58 -15.02
C TRP A 230 -7.53 0.96 -16.42
N LEU A 231 -8.83 0.93 -16.70
CA LEU A 231 -9.40 1.33 -18.00
C LEU A 231 -9.17 2.83 -18.27
N VAL A 232 -9.45 3.69 -17.27
CA VAL A 232 -9.23 5.13 -17.37
C VAL A 232 -7.75 5.45 -17.58
N TYR A 233 -6.85 4.83 -16.80
CA TYR A 233 -5.42 5.01 -16.95
C TYR A 233 -4.91 4.57 -18.33
N THR A 234 -5.34 3.40 -18.80
CA THR A 234 -4.96 2.87 -20.12
C THR A 234 -5.41 3.80 -21.25
N HIS A 235 -6.64 4.30 -21.17
CA HIS A 235 -7.19 5.25 -22.14
C HIS A 235 -6.44 6.58 -22.17
N LEU A 236 -6.08 7.13 -21.00
CA LEU A 236 -5.30 8.37 -20.93
C LEU A 236 -3.89 8.16 -21.47
N LYS A 237 -3.22 7.06 -21.11
CA LYS A 237 -1.86 6.77 -21.58
C LYS A 237 -1.78 6.51 -23.08
N ALA A 238 -2.80 5.91 -23.70
CA ALA A 238 -2.84 5.67 -25.15
C ALA A 238 -2.96 6.95 -26.01
N ARG A 239 -3.28 8.10 -25.40
CA ARG A 239 -3.35 9.40 -26.08
C ARG A 239 -2.02 10.17 -26.05
N HIS A 240 -0.96 9.54 -25.55
CA HIS A 240 0.39 10.07 -25.44
C HIS A 240 1.35 9.21 -26.28
#